data_AF-A0A2V6B676-F1
#
_entry.id   AF-A0A2V6B676-F1
#
_cell.length_a   1.000
_cell.length_b   1.000
_cell.length_c   1.000
_cell.angle_alpha   90.00
_cell.angle_beta   90.00
_cell.angle_gamma   90.00
#
_symmetry.space_group_name_H-M   'P 1'
#
loop_
_entity.id
_entity.type
_entity.pdbx_description
1 polymer ?
#
loop_
_entity_poly.entity_id
_entity_poly.type
_entity_poly.pdbx_seq_one_letter_code
_entity_poly.pdbx_strand_id
1 'polypeptide(L)'
;MYRNPKTTVIGDALVRFSKTGDFELTLSKGPGITLLSLRQDATFAKITGAFARRGWSGPVAQAPPQLRGWLALRDQFLHAPDQKTLRYVSGNESFLFRF
;
A
#
# COMPACT_ATOMS: atom_id res chain seq x y z
N MET A 1 -8.28 -0.80 -6.27
CA MET A 1 -8.55 -2.25 -6.31
C MET A 1 -7.27 -3.00 -5.99
N TYR A 2 -7.36 -3.95 -5.07
CA TYR A 2 -6.31 -4.92 -4.76
C TYR A 2 -6.84 -6.32 -5.02
N ARG A 3 -6.01 -7.20 -5.57
CA ARG A 3 -6.35 -8.61 -5.78
C ARG A 3 -5.15 -9.50 -5.49
N ASN A 4 -5.41 -10.60 -4.80
CA ASN A 4 -4.54 -11.76 -4.67
C ASN A 4 -5.37 -13.04 -4.97
N PRO A 5 -4.77 -14.25 -4.95
CA PRO A 5 -5.49 -15.48 -5.30
C PRO A 5 -6.71 -15.80 -4.42
N LYS A 6 -6.80 -15.25 -3.22
CA LYS A 6 -7.86 -15.54 -2.24
C LYS A 6 -8.86 -14.39 -2.08
N THR A 7 -8.56 -13.19 -2.57
CA THR A 7 -9.30 -11.99 -2.18
C THR A 7 -9.19 -10.93 -3.27
N THR A 8 -10.33 -10.32 -3.61
CA THR A 8 -10.40 -9.08 -4.39
C THR A 8 -11.09 -8.01 -3.57
N VAL A 9 -10.51 -6.81 -3.55
CA VAL A 9 -10.95 -5.68 -2.74
C VAL A 9 -11.06 -4.46 -3.64
N ILE A 10 -12.23 -3.84 -3.59
CA ILE A 10 -12.53 -2.58 -4.25
C ILE A 10 -13.00 -1.63 -3.14
N GLY A 11 -12.47 -0.42 -3.15
CA GLY A 11 -12.69 0.58 -2.11
C GLY A 11 -11.89 1.84 -2.40
N ASP A 12 -12.00 2.79 -1.48
CA ASP A 12 -11.35 4.09 -1.58
C ASP A 12 -9.91 4.01 -1.11
N ALA A 13 -9.03 4.72 -1.80
CA ALA A 13 -7.62 4.81 -1.45
C ALA A 13 -7.22 6.28 -1.30
N LEU A 14 -6.77 6.66 -0.11
CA LEU A 14 -6.10 7.93 0.12
C LEU A 14 -4.60 7.70 0.07
N VAL A 15 -3.92 8.37 -0.86
CA VAL A 15 -2.48 8.30 -1.04
C VAL A 15 -1.88 9.68 -0.81
N ARG A 16 -0.84 9.76 0.02
CA ARG A 16 -0.06 10.97 0.25
C ARG A 16 1.42 10.62 0.16
N PHE A 17 2.19 11.44 -0.52
CA PHE A 17 3.63 11.29 -0.55
C PHE A 17 4.32 12.65 -0.63
N SER A 18 5.54 12.72 -0.13
CA SER A 18 6.36 13.93 -0.14
C SER A 18 7.58 13.77 -1.05
N LYS A 19 8.18 14.90 -1.46
CA LYS A 19 9.47 14.88 -2.19
C LYS A 19 10.62 14.29 -1.36
N THR A 20 10.50 14.33 -0.03
CA THR A 20 11.45 13.70 0.90
C THR A 20 11.27 12.19 1.01
N GLY A 21 10.25 11.64 0.34
CA GLY A 21 10.03 10.20 0.24
C GLY A 21 9.24 9.62 1.40
N ASP A 22 8.50 10.43 2.14
CA ASP A 22 7.46 9.94 3.04
C ASP A 22 6.28 9.45 2.21
N PHE A 23 5.66 8.36 2.63
CA PHE A 23 4.55 7.73 1.95
C PHE A 23 3.50 7.28 2.95
N GLU A 24 2.25 7.66 2.68
CA GLU A 24 1.08 7.21 3.42
C GLU A 24 0.02 6.68 2.44
N LEU A 25 -0.50 5.50 2.75
CA LEU A 25 -1.61 4.88 2.05
C LEU A 25 -2.64 4.43 3.07
N THR A 26 -3.88 4.86 2.87
CA THR A 26 -5.04 4.32 3.59
C THR A 26 -6.00 3.72 2.57
N LEU A 27 -6.35 2.44 2.75
CA LEU A 27 -7.36 1.73 1.98
C LEU A 27 -8.59 1.49 2.87
N SER A 28 -9.75 1.91 2.41
CA SER A 28 -11.03 1.72 3.12
C SER A 28 -12.08 1.08 2.21
N LYS A 29 -13.04 0.35 2.79
CA LYS A 29 -14.20 -0.19 2.04
C LYS A 29 -15.36 0.81 1.97
N GLY A 30 -15.31 1.85 2.80
CA GLY A 30 -16.35 2.84 3.01
C GLY A 30 -16.12 3.56 4.34
N PRO A 31 -17.04 4.46 4.75
CA PRO A 31 -16.90 5.24 5.97
C PRO A 31 -16.62 4.37 7.20
N GLY A 32 -15.55 4.68 7.93
CA GLY A 32 -15.19 4.00 9.18
C GLY A 32 -14.53 2.62 9.06
N ILE A 33 -14.44 2.02 7.85
CA ILE A 33 -13.87 0.68 7.66
C ILE A 33 -12.50 0.79 6.97
N THR A 34 -11.45 0.93 7.78
CA THR A 34 -10.05 0.89 7.29
C THR A 34 -9.58 -0.55 7.14
N LEU A 35 -9.23 -0.94 5.92
CA LEU A 35 -8.71 -2.27 5.60
C LEU A 35 -7.19 -2.34 5.76
N LEU A 36 -6.51 -1.24 5.45
CA LEU A 36 -5.06 -1.12 5.51
C LEU A 36 -4.68 0.34 5.75
N SER A 37 -3.77 0.57 6.68
CA SER A 37 -3.05 1.84 6.81
C SER A 37 -1.57 1.53 6.75
N LEU A 38 -0.86 2.20 5.85
CA LEU A 38 0.57 2.06 5.62
C LEU A 38 1.20 3.44 5.73
N ARG A 39 2.22 3.56 6.57
CA ARG A 39 3.13 4.70 6.62
C ARG A 39 4.55 4.19 6.44
N GLN A 40 5.31 4.82 5.57
CA GLN A 40 6.64 4.38 5.20
C GLN A 40 7.52 5.56 4.81
N ASP A 41 8.79 5.48 5.19
CA ASP A 41 9.87 6.31 4.65
C ASP A 41 10.87 5.42 3.87
N ALA A 42 12.07 5.92 3.59
CA ALA A 42 13.09 5.17 2.86
C ALA A 42 13.59 3.90 3.60
N THR A 43 13.48 3.86 4.92
CA THR A 43 14.11 2.85 5.78
C THR A 43 13.11 2.05 6.61
N PHE A 44 12.03 2.68 7.05
CA PHE A 44 11.09 2.12 8.02
C PHE A 44 9.67 2.15 7.49
N ALA A 45 8.89 1.15 7.87
CA ALA A 45 7.46 1.12 7.57
C ALA A 45 6.65 0.61 8.76
N LYS A 46 5.41 1.07 8.81
CA LYS A 46 4.37 0.59 9.71
C LYS A 46 3.12 0.33 8.88
N ILE A 47 2.60 -0.88 9.01
CA ILE A 47 1.35 -1.31 8.38
C ILE A 47 0.39 -1.86 9.42
N THR A 48 -0.86 -1.43 9.37
CA THR A 48 -1.93 -1.85 10.28
C THR A 48 -3.22 -2.09 9.51
N GLY A 49 -4.23 -2.63 10.18
CA GLY A 49 -5.54 -2.93 9.58
C GLY A 49 -5.75 -4.40 9.28
N ALA A 50 -6.94 -4.72 8.78
CA ALA A 50 -7.41 -6.09 8.56
C ALA A 50 -6.48 -6.93 7.65
N PHE A 51 -5.87 -6.32 6.63
CA PHE A 51 -4.94 -7.04 5.75
C PHE A 51 -3.57 -7.28 6.35
N ALA A 52 -3.20 -6.51 7.38
CA ALA A 52 -1.97 -6.73 8.12
C ALA A 52 -2.12 -7.81 9.20
N ARG A 53 -3.31 -8.38 9.42
CA ARG A 53 -3.71 -9.35 10.48
C ARG A 53 -3.36 -8.92 11.91
N ARG A 54 -2.07 -8.82 12.24
CA ARG A 54 -1.53 -8.33 13.52
C ARG A 54 -0.84 -6.96 13.42
N GLY A 55 -0.83 -6.36 12.22
CA GLY A 55 0.02 -5.21 11.97
C GLY A 55 1.49 -5.60 11.94
N TRP A 56 2.33 -4.77 11.33
CA TRP A 56 3.77 -4.93 11.36
C TRP A 56 4.43 -3.56 11.34
N SER A 57 5.57 -3.44 12.01
CA SER A 57 6.38 -2.22 12.01
C SER A 57 7.84 -2.61 12.07
N GLY A 58 8.68 -2.00 11.27
CA GLY A 58 10.10 -2.31 11.24
C GLY A 58 10.84 -1.78 10.02
N PRO A 59 12.14 -2.10 9.89
CA PRO A 59 12.91 -1.80 8.71
C PRO A 59 12.32 -2.47 7.47
N VAL A 60 12.15 -1.73 6.37
CA VAL A 60 11.52 -2.23 5.12
C VAL A 60 12.20 -3.50 4.62
N ALA A 61 13.54 -3.58 4.74
CA ALA A 61 14.33 -4.76 4.35
C ALA A 61 13.97 -6.04 5.13
N GLN A 62 13.44 -5.91 6.35
CA GLN A 62 13.05 -7.01 7.23
C GLN A 62 11.54 -7.31 7.17
N ALA A 63 10.82 -6.67 6.26
CA ALA A 63 9.38 -6.87 6.15
C ALA A 63 9.03 -8.33 5.77
N PRO A 64 8.01 -8.91 6.43
CA PRO A 64 7.43 -10.19 6.02
C PRO A 64 7.13 -10.21 4.51
N PRO A 65 7.40 -11.33 3.81
CA PRO A 65 7.23 -11.40 2.35
C PRO A 65 5.85 -10.96 1.86
N GLN A 66 4.80 -11.29 2.62
CA GLN A 66 3.40 -10.93 2.33
C GLN A 66 3.10 -9.42 2.36
N LEU A 67 4.00 -8.59 2.89
CA LEU A 67 3.85 -7.14 2.95
C LEU A 67 4.64 -6.43 1.86
N ARG A 68 5.58 -7.13 1.19
CA ARG A 68 6.49 -6.51 0.21
C ARG A 68 5.75 -5.86 -0.95
N GLY A 69 4.65 -6.45 -1.41
CA GLY A 69 3.82 -5.84 -2.46
C GLY A 69 3.26 -4.48 -2.05
N TRP A 70 2.78 -4.36 -0.80
CA TRP A 70 2.28 -3.09 -0.24
C TRP A 70 3.40 -2.05 -0.06
N LEU A 71 4.56 -2.47 0.45
CA LEU A 71 5.69 -1.57 0.71
C LEU A 71 6.36 -1.05 -0.57
N ALA A 72 6.31 -1.84 -1.65
CA ALA A 72 6.83 -1.43 -2.95
C ALA A 72 6.02 -0.31 -3.61
N LEU A 73 4.76 -0.08 -3.18
CA LEU A 73 3.90 0.95 -3.75
C LEU A 73 4.48 2.36 -3.61
N ARG A 74 5.23 2.63 -2.53
CA ARG A 74 5.90 3.91 -2.33
C ARG A 74 6.68 4.31 -3.58
N ASP A 75 7.57 3.43 -4.03
CA ASP A 75 8.44 3.73 -5.16
C ASP A 75 7.63 3.87 -6.44
N GLN A 76 6.56 3.09 -6.61
CA GLN A 76 5.67 3.22 -7.77
C GLN A 76 5.00 4.60 -7.84
N PHE A 77 4.55 5.14 -6.70
CA PHE A 77 3.96 6.48 -6.62
C PHE A 77 5.00 7.59 -6.80
N LEU A 78 6.18 7.44 -6.20
CA LEU A 78 7.25 8.44 -6.31
C LEU A 78 7.81 8.56 -7.73
N HIS A 79 7.87 7.46 -8.49
CA HIS A 79 8.34 7.49 -9.89
C HIS A 79 7.29 7.98 -10.89
N ALA A 80 6.00 7.97 -10.52
CA ALA A 80 4.89 8.30 -11.40
C ALA A 80 3.84 9.22 -10.75
N PRO A 81 4.24 10.39 -10.22
CA PRO A 81 3.36 11.24 -9.41
C PRO A 81 2.16 11.81 -10.17
N ASP A 82 2.27 11.99 -11.49
CA ASP A 82 1.24 12.63 -12.33
C ASP A 82 0.33 11.61 -13.06
N GLN A 83 0.48 10.31 -12.78
CA GLN A 83 -0.35 9.30 -13.43
C GLN A 83 -1.75 9.21 -12.81
N LYS A 84 -2.78 9.37 -13.66
CA LYS A 84 -4.20 9.15 -13.31
C LYS A 84 -4.53 7.69 -12.97
N THR A 85 -3.64 6.76 -13.30
CA THR A 85 -3.84 5.35 -13.01
C THR A 85 -2.50 4.71 -12.71
N LEU A 86 -2.39 4.09 -11.53
CA LEU A 86 -1.24 3.27 -11.16
C LEU A 86 -1.63 1.79 -11.24
N ARG A 87 -0.86 1.01 -11.99
CA ARG A 87 -0.98 -0.45 -12.07
C ARG A 87 0.33 -1.07 -11.65
N TYR A 88 0.28 -1.96 -10.67
CA TYR A 88 1.46 -2.65 -10.17
C TYR A 88 1.15 -4.12 -9.89
N VAL A 89 2.07 -5.00 -10.25
CA VAL A 89 1.97 -6.44 -10.01
C VAL A 89 3.20 -6.88 -9.25
N SER A 90 2.99 -7.58 -8.13
CA SER A 90 4.04 -8.10 -7.26
C SER A 90 3.76 -9.56 -6.97
N GLY A 91 4.43 -10.46 -7.70
CA GLY A 91 4.13 -11.89 -7.66
C GLY A 91 2.67 -12.15 -8.05
N ASN A 92 1.89 -12.76 -7.15
CA ASN A 92 0.47 -13.07 -7.37
C ASN A 92 -0.47 -11.96 -6.90
N GLU A 93 0.06 -10.81 -6.50
CA GLU A 93 -0.71 -9.64 -6.09
C GLU A 93 -0.79 -8.63 -7.22
N SER A 94 -1.97 -8.02 -7.40
CA SER A 94 -2.18 -6.93 -8.34
C SER A 94 -2.84 -5.74 -7.65
N PHE A 95 -2.32 -4.57 -7.96
CA PHE A 95 -2.72 -3.28 -7.42
C PHE A 95 -3.14 -2.38 -8.57
N LEU A 96 -4.29 -1.73 -8.42
CA LEU A 96 -4.83 -0.80 -9.39
C LEU A 96 -5.44 0.39 -8.65
N PHE A 97 -4.84 1.56 -8.83
CA PHE A 97 -5.34 2.83 -8.33
C PHE A 97 -5.79 3.69 -9.51
N ARG A 98 -6.89 4.43 -9.34
CA ARG A 98 -7.43 5.37 -10.32
C ARG A 98 -7.75 6.66 -9.57
N PHE A 99 -7.26 7.79 -10.07
CA PHE A 99 -7.38 9.13 -9.47
C PHE A 99 -8.08 10.08 -10.45
#